data_AF-A0A3D0W072-F1
#
_entry.id   AF-A0A3D0W072-F1
#
_cell.length_a   1.000
_cell.length_b   1.000
_cell.length_c   1.000
_cell.angle_alpha   90.00
_cell.angle_beta   90.00
_cell.angle_gamma   90.00
#
_symmetry.space_group_name_H-M   'P 1'
#
loop_
_entity.id
_entity.type
_entity.pdbx_description
1 polymer ?
#
loop_
_entity_poly.entity_id
_entity_poly.type
_entity_poly.pdbx_seq_one_letter_code
_entity_poly.pdbx_strand_id
1 'polypeptide(L)' 'MIDLVYNPEITQIMKYCKQPIGGLNMLIIQAIKSEEIWFGRKIELTDELISQLKEVIYHE' A
#
# COMPACT_ATOMS: atom_id res chain seq x y z
N MET A 1 7.03 6.95 -12.12
CA MET A 1 6.63 5.62 -12.63
C MET A 1 5.95 4.89 -11.50
N ILE A 2 4.82 4.23 -11.76
CA ILE A 2 4.07 3.50 -10.74
C ILE A 2 4.16 2.03 -11.08
N ASP A 3 4.62 1.22 -10.14
CA ASP A 3 4.62 -0.23 -10.23
C ASP A 3 3.60 -0.76 -9.21
N LEU A 4 2.68 -1.61 -9.66
CA LEU A 4 1.66 -2.20 -8.78
C LEU A 4 2.18 -3.42 -8.01
N VAL A 5 3.35 -3.93 -8.38
CA VAL A 5 4.05 -4.93 -7.57
C VAL A 5 4.52 -4.27 -6.27
N TYR A 6 4.23 -4.91 -5.14
CA TYR A 6 4.58 -4.41 -3.80
C TYR A 6 5.69 -5.22 -3.13
N ASN A 7 5.92 -6.46 -3.56
CA ASN A 7 6.95 -7.35 -3.02
C ASN A 7 7.79 -7.91 -4.19
N PRO A 8 9.13 -7.69 -4.23
CA PRO A 8 9.96 -6.98 -3.24
C PRO A 8 9.67 -5.48 -3.16
N GLU A 9 10.06 -4.84 -2.06
CA GLU A 9 9.84 -3.40 -1.81
C GLU A 9 10.38 -2.51 -2.95
N ILE A 10 11.50 -2.91 -3.57
CA ILE A 10 12.07 -2.25 -4.75
C ILE A 10 12.14 -3.26 -5.90
N THR A 11 11.27 -3.09 -6.90
CA THR A 11 11.24 -3.94 -8.09
C THR A 11 12.34 -3.58 -9.08
N GLN A 12 12.63 -4.48 -10.03
CA GLN A 12 13.67 -4.24 -11.02
C GLN A 12 13.38 -3.03 -11.91
N ILE A 13 12.11 -2.79 -12.25
CA ILE A 13 11.71 -1.66 -13.09
C ILE A 13 11.79 -0.32 -12.34
N MET A 14 11.53 -0.33 -11.03
CA MET A 14 11.68 0.84 -10.18
C MET A 14 13.13 1.34 -10.13
N LYS A 15 14.12 0.43 -10.18
CA LYS A 15 15.56 0.79 -10.18
C LYS A 15 15.98 1.65 -11.38
N TYR A 16 15.25 1.58 -12.49
CA TYR A 16 15.52 2.41 -13.68
C TYR A 16 14.84 3.78 -13.65
N CYS A 17 14.09 4.09 -12.58
CA CYS A 17 13.30 5.30 -12.48
C CYS A 17 13.90 6.28 -11.46
N LYS A 18 13.84 7.58 -11.74
CA LYS A 18 14.31 8.62 -10.81
C LYS A 18 13.44 8.73 -9.55
N GLN A 19 12.13 8.52 -9.69
CA GLN A 19 11.13 8.62 -8.62
C GLN A 19 10.08 7.52 -8.83
N PRO A 20 10.39 6.27 -8.45
CA PRO A 20 9.45 5.18 -8.49
C PRO A 20 8.48 5.21 -7.30
N ILE A 21 7.24 4.74 -7.52
CA ILE A 21 6.26 4.47 -6.47
C ILE A 21 5.85 3.00 -6.62
N GLY A 22 6.00 2.21 -5.55
CA GLY A 22 5.62 0.80 -5.53
C GLY A 22 4.15 0.56 -5.14
N GLY A 23 3.72 -0.70 -5.19
CA GLY A 23 2.31 -1.07 -5.07
C GLY A 23 1.73 -1.07 -3.65
N LEU A 24 2.56 -0.91 -2.62
CA LEU A 24 2.14 -1.11 -1.23
C LEU A 24 1.02 -0.17 -0.77
N ASN A 25 1.12 1.12 -1.08
CA ASN A 25 0.05 2.07 -0.73
C ASN A 25 -1.25 1.72 -1.46
N MET A 26 -1.16 1.27 -2.71
CA MET A 26 -2.32 0.82 -3.48
C MET A 26 -2.96 -0.41 -2.81
N LEU A 27 -2.16 -1.40 -2.41
CA LEU A 27 -2.60 -2.60 -1.67
C LEU A 27 -3.34 -2.22 -0.37
N ILE A 28 -2.81 -1.28 0.41
CA ILE A 28 -3.44 -0.87 1.67
C ILE A 28 -4.76 -0.13 1.41
N ILE A 29 -4.75 0.86 0.52
CA ILE A 29 -5.93 1.69 0.25
C ILE A 29 -7.06 0.86 -0.33
N GLN A 30 -6.79 -0.05 -1.27
CA GLN A 30 -7.83 -0.90 -1.85
C GLN A 30 -8.45 -1.86 -0.82
N ALA A 31 -7.66 -2.35 0.14
CA ALA A 31 -8.16 -3.22 1.20
C ALA A 31 -9.11 -2.45 2.12
N ILE A 32 -8.71 -1.25 2.55
CA ILE A 32 -9.54 -0.37 3.37
C ILE A 32 -10.83 -0.01 2.62
N LYS A 33 -10.78 0.32 1.33
CA LYS A 33 -11.99 0.60 0.54
C LYS A 33 -12.90 -0.61 0.39
N SER A 34 -12.34 -1.80 0.24
CA SER A 34 -13.13 -3.04 0.20
C SER A 34 -13.82 -3.29 1.55
N GLU A 35 -13.11 -3.07 2.65
CA GLU A 35 -13.64 -3.17 4.01
C GLU A 35 -14.76 -2.15 4.28
N GLU A 36 -14.59 -0.88 3.86
CA GLU A 36 -15.64 0.14 3.94
C GLU A 36 -16.93 -0.32 3.26
N ILE A 37 -16.81 -0.97 2.09
CA ILE A 37 -17.95 -1.50 1.33
C ILE A 37 -18.58 -2.69 2.04
N TRP A 38 -17.78 -3.65 2.52
CA TRP A 38 -18.29 -4.87 3.15
C TRP A 38 -19.02 -4.60 4.46
N PHE A 39 -18.53 -3.66 5.27
CA PHE A 39 -19.09 -3.38 6.59
C PHE A 39 -19.92 -2.10 6.66
N GLY A 40 -20.07 -1.38 5.54
CA GLY A 40 -20.86 -0.15 5.47
C GLY A 40 -20.34 0.96 6.39
N ARG A 41 -19.04 0.96 6.71
CA ARG A 41 -18.39 1.94 7.59
C ARG A 41 -17.39 2.80 6.83
N LYS A 42 -17.08 3.98 7.35
CA LYS A 42 -15.99 4.81 6.86
C LYS A 42 -14.78 4.64 7.76
N ILE A 43 -13.62 4.52 7.13
CA ILE A 43 -12.33 4.38 7.80
C ILE A 43 -11.51 5.60 7.42
N GLU A 44 -11.13 6.38 8.43
CA GLU A 44 -10.27 7.54 8.23
C GLU A 44 -8.85 7.07 7.90
N LEU A 45 -8.32 7.55 6.78
CA LEU A 45 -6.96 7.24 6.34
C LEU A 45 -5.99 8.22 7.03
N THR A 46 -5.35 7.78 8.10
CA THR A 46 -4.31 8.54 8.80
C THR A 46 -2.93 7.99 8.46
N ASP A 47 -1.90 8.84 8.53
CA ASP A 47 -0.51 8.42 8.32
C ASP A 47 -0.09 7.33 9.32
N GLU A 48 -0.59 7.41 10.57
CA GLU A 48 -0.37 6.40 11.61
C GLU A 48 -0.96 5.04 11.22
N LEU A 49 -2.22 5.00 10.77
CA LEU A 49 -2.86 3.77 10.31
C LEU A 49 -2.09 3.14 9.15
N ILE A 50 -1.71 3.95 8.16
CA ILE A 50 -0.94 3.47 7.01
C ILE A 50 0.43 2.92 7.46
N SER A 51 1.12 3.61 8.38
CA SER A 51 2.41 3.14 8.90
C SER A 51 2.27 1.81 9.65
N GLN A 52 1.27 1.66 10.50
CA GLN A 52 1.02 0.43 11.25
C GLN A 52 0.72 -0.76 10.31
N LEU A 53 -0.07 -0.53 9.25
CA LEU A 53 -0.37 -1.58 8.28
C LEU A 53 0.87 -2.00 7.46
N LYS A 54 1.76 -1.06 7.14
CA LYS A 54 3.03 -1.38 6.45
C LYS A 54 3.94 -2.25 7.29
N GLU A 55 4.07 -1.93 8.58
CA GLU A 55 4.87 -2.73 9.53
C GLU A 55 4.38 -4.17 9.57
N VAL A 56 3.06 -4.39 9.68
CA VAL A 56 2.49 -5.74 9.67
C VAL A 56 2.84 -6.47 8.37
N ILE A 57 2.59 -5.86 7.21
CA ILE A 57 2.79 -6.54 5.90
C ILE A 57 4.24 -6.98 5.65
N TYR A 58 5.24 -6.22 6.14
CA TYR A 58 6.66 -6.55 5.91
C TYR A 58 7.32 -7.33 7.04
N HIS A 59 6.68 -7.42 8.21
CA HIS A 59 7.24 -8.08 9.39
C HIS A 59 6.34 -9.21 9.93
N GLU A 60 5.50 -9.81 9.10
CA GLU A 60 4.84 -11.11 9.39
C GLU A 60 5.85 -12.26 9.55
#